data_AF-A0A957I5V4-F1
#
_entry.id   AF-A0A957I5V4-F1
#
_cell.length_a   1.000
_cell.length_b   1.000
_cell.length_c   1.000
_cell.angle_alpha   90.00
_cell.angle_beta   90.00
_cell.angle_gamma   90.00
#
_symmetry.space_group_name_H-M   'P 1'
#
loop_
_entity.id
_entity.type
_entity.pdbx_description
1 polymer ?
#
loop_
_entity_poly.entity_id
_entity_poly.type
_entity_poly.pdbx_seq_one_letter_code
_entity_poly.pdbx_strand_id
1 'polypeptide(L)'
;MGRKWILWGTAVSLLLVLWVAACTAPAAEEANSGELENIASGTSVPPTQEEIVVDLPDLGEAPEFKNDVWLNSDGPVTLADQRGKVVLLEFWTFG
;
A
#
# COMPACT_ATOMS: atom_id res chain seq x y z
N MET A 1 1.73 38.07 38.23
CA MET A 1 2.59 37.12 37.46
C MET A 1 1.84 36.28 36.40
N GLY A 2 0.54 36.50 36.11
CA GLY A 2 -0.22 35.65 35.17
C GLY A 2 -0.26 36.08 33.70
N ARG A 3 0.08 37.32 33.36
CA ARG A 3 -0.04 37.84 31.98
C ARG A 3 1.00 37.26 31.00
N LYS A 4 2.19 36.89 31.51
CA LYS A 4 3.26 36.29 30.68
C LYS A 4 2.97 34.84 30.31
N TRP A 5 2.26 34.10 31.17
CA TRP A 5 1.92 32.69 30.95
C TRP A 5 0.82 32.52 29.89
N ILE A 6 -0.14 33.45 29.89
CA ILE A 6 -1.20 33.51 28.87
C ILE A 6 -0.61 33.85 27.49
N LEU A 7 0.33 34.80 27.42
CA LEU A 7 1.00 35.17 26.16
C LEU A 7 1.86 34.03 25.60
N TRP A 8 2.54 33.26 26.46
CA TRP A 8 3.28 32.07 26.05
C TRP A 8 2.36 30.94 25.59
N GLY A 9 1.25 30.72 26.29
CA GLY A 9 0.24 29.73 25.89
C GLY A 9 -0.36 30.04 24.51
N THR A 10 -0.69 31.31 24.25
CA THR A 10 -1.18 31.73 22.92
C THR A 10 -0.12 31.60 21.82
N ALA A 11 1.15 31.89 22.12
CA ALA A 11 2.22 31.74 21.14
C ALA A 11 2.47 30.27 20.77
N VAL A 12 2.49 29.37 21.77
CA VAL A 12 2.64 27.93 21.54
C VAL A 12 1.42 27.38 20.78
N SER A 13 0.21 27.81 21.13
CA SER A 13 -1.00 27.40 20.44
C SER A 13 -1.03 27.89 18.99
N LEU A 14 -0.61 29.13 18.71
CA LEU A 14 -0.45 29.65 17.34
C LEU A 14 0.62 28.88 16.56
N LEU A 15 1.74 28.54 17.19
CA LEU A 15 2.80 27.76 16.55
C LEU A 15 2.33 26.34 16.20
N LEU A 16 1.56 25.70 17.08
CA LEU A 16 0.96 24.38 16.85
C LEU A 16 -0.04 24.42 15.68
N VAL A 17 -0.90 25.44 15.63
CA VAL A 17 -1.88 25.61 14.53
C VAL A 17 -1.19 25.86 13.19
N LEU A 18 -0.11 26.65 13.17
CA LEU A 18 0.69 26.86 11.96
C LEU A 18 1.38 25.58 11.47
N TRP A 19 1.85 24.72 12.37
CA TRP A 19 2.46 23.44 12.03
C TRP A 19 1.45 22.45 11.42
N VAL A 20 0.23 22.40 11.97
CA VAL A 20 -0.84 21.55 11.42
C VAL A 20 -1.30 22.03 10.04
N ALA A 21 -1.40 23.33 9.81
CA ALA A 21 -1.81 23.88 8.51
C ALA A 21 -0.79 23.56 7.38
N ALA A 22 0.50 23.46 7.71
CA ALA A 22 1.56 23.14 6.75
C ALA A 22 1.47 21.69 6.21
N CYS A 23 0.77 20.78 6.88
CA CYS A 23 0.57 19.40 6.41
C CYS A 23 -0.61 19.22 5.44
N THR A 24 -1.39 20.27 5.15
CA THR A 24 -2.59 20.14 4.29
C THR A 24 -2.38 20.63 2.86
N ALA A 25 -1.16 21.02 2.49
CA ALA A 25 -0.88 21.46 1.14
C ALA A 25 -1.20 20.34 0.14
N PRO A 26 -2.19 20.51 -0.76
CA PRO A 26 -2.35 19.58 -1.86
C PRO A 26 -1.11 19.73 -2.73
N ALA A 27 -0.43 18.61 -2.99
CA ALA A 27 0.65 18.57 -3.94
C ALA A 27 0.13 19.15 -5.26
N ALA A 28 0.60 20.35 -5.62
CA ALA A 28 0.45 20.85 -6.97
C ALA A 28 1.20 19.86 -7.86
N GLU A 29 0.46 19.11 -8.66
CA GLU A 29 1.03 18.27 -9.71
C GLU A 29 1.81 19.18 -10.65
N GLU A 30 3.13 19.03 -10.66
CA GLU A 30 3.95 19.57 -11.73
C GLU A 30 3.54 18.84 -13.01
N ALA A 31 2.73 19.52 -13.81
CA ALA A 31 2.46 19.12 -15.18
C ALA A 31 3.78 19.14 -15.95
N ASN A 32 4.47 17.98 -15.97
CA ASN A 32 5.56 17.73 -16.87
C ASN A 32 4.98 17.77 -18.29
N SER A 33 5.22 18.90 -18.96
CA SER A 33 5.00 19.08 -20.39
C SER A 33 6.01 18.22 -21.15
N GLY A 34 5.82 16.90 -21.09
CA GLY A 34 6.49 15.92 -21.93
C GLY A 34 5.96 16.06 -23.34
N GLU A 35 6.84 16.53 -24.22
CA GLU A 35 6.72 16.61 -25.65
C GLU A 35 6.10 15.33 -26.25
N LEU A 36 4.94 15.48 -26.92
CA LEU A 36 4.33 14.42 -27.71
C LEU A 36 5.15 14.23 -28.98
N GLU A 37 6.22 13.44 -28.90
CA GLU A 37 6.86 12.93 -30.11
C GLU A 37 5.92 11.96 -30.82
N ASN A 38 5.49 12.43 -31.99
CA ASN A 38 4.72 11.71 -32.99
C ASN A 38 5.51 10.49 -33.48
N ILE A 39 5.35 9.34 -32.83
CA ILE A 39 5.79 8.06 -33.38
C ILE A 39 4.70 7.58 -34.32
N ALA A 40 5.01 7.75 -35.60
CA ALA A 40 4.26 7.29 -36.74
C ALA A 40 3.70 5.87 -36.53
N SER A 41 2.37 5.77 -36.63
CA SER A 41 1.60 4.76 -37.35
C SER A 41 2.32 3.44 -37.65
N GLY A 42 2.59 2.66 -36.61
CA GLY A 42 2.55 1.21 -36.69
C GLY A 42 1.21 0.76 -36.14
N THR A 43 0.36 0.15 -36.94
CA THR A 43 -0.75 -0.66 -36.41
C THR A 43 -0.13 -1.87 -35.74
N SER A 44 0.41 -1.70 -34.53
CA SER A 44 0.62 -2.82 -33.61
C SER A 44 -0.76 -3.17 -33.08
N VAL A 45 -1.39 -4.15 -33.74
CA VAL A 45 -2.37 -4.97 -33.04
C VAL A 45 -1.65 -5.42 -31.76
N PRO A 46 -2.08 -5.00 -30.56
CA PRO A 46 -1.50 -5.53 -29.33
C PRO A 46 -1.57 -7.06 -29.46
N PRO A 47 -0.53 -7.83 -29.11
CA PRO A 47 -0.64 -9.28 -29.17
C PRO A 47 -1.94 -9.65 -28.46
N THR A 48 -2.88 -10.23 -29.20
CA THR A 48 -4.09 -10.79 -28.61
C THR A 48 -3.58 -11.66 -27.49
N GLN A 49 -3.86 -11.24 -26.26
CA GLN A 49 -3.40 -11.91 -25.08
C GLN A 49 -4.08 -13.27 -25.13
N GLU A 50 -3.37 -14.28 -25.66
CA GLU A 50 -3.85 -15.65 -25.65
C GLU A 50 -4.10 -15.94 -24.17
N GLU A 51 -5.38 -16.15 -23.85
CA GLU A 51 -5.84 -16.32 -22.50
C GLU A 51 -5.13 -17.56 -21.96
N ILE A 52 -4.23 -17.39 -20.99
CA ILE A 52 -3.56 -18.52 -20.35
C ILE A 52 -4.61 -19.17 -19.45
N VAL A 53 -5.42 -20.05 -20.04
CA VAL A 53 -6.40 -20.85 -19.32
C VAL A 53 -5.65 -22.02 -18.68
N VAL A 54 -5.24 -21.85 -17.44
CA VAL A 54 -4.73 -22.95 -16.62
C VAL A 54 -5.92 -23.61 -15.93
N ASP A 55 -6.21 -24.86 -16.28
CA ASP A 55 -7.20 -25.67 -15.56
C ASP A 55 -6.60 -26.12 -14.22
N LEU A 56 -7.09 -25.55 -13.12
CA LEU A 56 -6.63 -25.82 -11.75
C LEU A 56 -7.69 -26.65 -11.04
N PRO A 57 -7.37 -27.86 -10.56
CA PRO A 57 -8.34 -28.68 -9.85
C PRO A 57 -8.68 -28.08 -8.49
N ASP A 58 -9.95 -28.18 -8.09
CA ASP A 58 -10.39 -27.92 -6.72
C ASP A 58 -10.05 -29.13 -5.83
N LEU A 59 -9.12 -28.93 -4.91
CA LEU A 59 -8.65 -29.96 -3.97
C LEU A 59 -9.32 -29.87 -2.59
N GLY A 60 -10.36 -29.04 -2.45
CA GLY A 60 -11.06 -28.79 -1.20
C GLY A 60 -10.42 -27.70 -0.35
N GLU A 61 -10.92 -27.55 0.87
CA GLU A 61 -10.47 -26.49 1.78
C GLU A 61 -9.03 -26.72 2.26
N ALA A 62 -8.21 -25.66 2.20
CA ALA A 62 -6.87 -25.69 2.76
C ALA A 62 -6.92 -25.90 4.29
N PRO A 63 -6.10 -26.83 4.85
CA PRO A 63 -6.00 -27.03 6.29
C PRO A 63 -5.44 -25.80 7.02
N GLU A 64 -5.93 -25.54 8.24
CA GLU A 64 -5.49 -24.39 9.05
C GLU A 64 -4.00 -24.43 9.42
N PHE A 65 -3.38 -23.25 9.47
CA PHE A 65 -1.99 -23.10 9.90
C PHE A 65 -1.84 -23.38 11.40
N LYS A 66 -0.84 -24.20 11.75
CA LYS A 66 -0.55 -24.58 13.14
C LYS A 66 0.92 -24.29 13.47
N ASN A 67 1.18 -23.07 13.93
CA ASN A 67 2.51 -22.62 14.35
C ASN A 67 2.40 -21.77 15.62
N ASP A 68 3.37 -21.93 16.52
CA ASP A 68 3.45 -21.17 17.76
C ASP A 68 4.16 -19.82 17.58
N VAL A 69 5.04 -19.72 16.59
CA VAL A 69 5.87 -18.53 16.33
C VAL A 69 5.64 -18.04 14.91
N TRP A 70 5.45 -16.72 14.80
CA TRP A 70 5.26 -16.01 13.54
C TRP A 70 6.30 -14.89 13.42
N LEU A 71 6.80 -14.69 12.21
CA LEU A 71 7.76 -13.64 11.88
C LEU A 71 7.12 -12.68 10.88
N ASN A 72 7.47 -11.40 10.97
CA ASN A 72 6.98 -10.33 10.10
C ASN A 72 5.45 -10.11 10.11
N SER A 73 4.80 -10.42 11.23
CA SER A 73 3.38 -10.14 11.46
C SER A 73 3.16 -9.63 12.89
N ASP A 74 2.12 -8.82 13.10
CA ASP A 74 1.75 -8.31 14.42
C ASP A 74 1.09 -9.38 15.32
N GLY A 75 0.81 -10.56 14.77
CA GLY A 75 0.20 -11.68 15.48
C GLY A 75 0.14 -12.96 14.62
N PRO A 76 -0.56 -14.01 15.08
CA PRO A 76 -0.74 -15.23 14.31
C PRO A 76 -1.43 -14.97 12.97
N VAL A 77 -0.99 -15.66 11.91
CA VAL A 77 -1.67 -15.63 10.61
C VAL A 77 -2.59 -16.85 10.53
N THR A 78 -3.88 -16.62 10.25
CA THR A 78 -4.89 -17.68 10.08
C THR A 78 -5.40 -17.70 8.64
N LEU A 79 -5.88 -18.86 8.17
CA LEU A 79 -6.52 -18.93 6.86
C LEU A 79 -7.86 -18.18 6.78
N ALA A 80 -8.52 -17.98 7.93
CA ALA A 80 -9.76 -17.21 8.01
C ALA A 80 -9.52 -15.73 7.62
N ASP A 81 -8.44 -15.13 8.12
CA ASP A 81 -8.09 -13.72 7.85
C ASP A 81 -7.60 -13.48 6.40
N GLN A 82 -7.29 -14.56 5.69
CA GLN A 82 -6.74 -14.53 4.33
C GLN A 82 -7.80 -14.80 3.24
N ARG A 83 -9.07 -14.97 3.61
CA ARG A 83 -10.16 -15.12 2.64
C ARG A 83 -10.24 -13.90 1.71
N GLY A 84 -10.52 -14.16 0.43
CA GLY A 84 -10.52 -13.13 -0.62
C GLY A 84 -9.14 -12.79 -1.20
N LYS A 85 -8.06 -13.43 -0.71
CA LYS A 85 -6.70 -13.29 -1.24
C LYS A 85 -6.25 -14.61 -1.88
N VAL A 86 -5.39 -14.52 -2.90
CA VAL A 86 -4.61 -15.67 -3.38
C VAL A 86 -3.41 -15.83 -2.44
N VAL A 87 -3.21 -17.04 -1.89
CA VAL A 87 -2.16 -17.33 -0.90
C VAL A 87 -1.24 -18.42 -1.42
N LEU A 88 0.06 -18.19 -1.33
CA LEU A 88 1.10 -19.19 -1.59
C LEU A 88 1.66 -19.68 -0.26
N LEU A 89 1.66 -21.00 -0.05
CA LEU A 89 2.35 -21.63 1.07
C LEU A 89 3.67 -22.24 0.57
N GLU A 90 4.78 -21.76 1.11
CA GLU A 90 6.12 -22.22 0.74
C GLU A 90 6.77 -22.94 1.92
N PHE A 91 7.15 -24.19 1.73
CA PHE A 91 7.91 -24.97 2.70
C PHE A 91 9.40 -24.84 2.42
N TRP A 92 10.17 -24.31 3.37
CA TRP A 92 11.62 -24.13 3.24
C TRP A 92 12.34 -24.32 4.58
N THR A 93 13.67 -24.45 4.54
CA THR A 93 14.56 -24.46 5.70
C THR A 93 15.75 -23.55 5.43
N PHE A 94 16.38 -23.03 6.49
CA PHE A 94 17.51 -22.10 6.36
C PHE A 94 18.85 -22.78 6.02
N GLY A 95 18.98 -24.10 6.18
CA GLY A 95 20.21 -24.86 5.91
C GLY A 95 20.42 -26.03 6.84
#